data_AF-A0A8C7RDS7-F1
#
_entry.id   AF-A0A8C7RDS7-F1
#
_cell.length_a   1.000
_cell.length_b   1.000
_cell.length_c   1.000
_cell.angle_alpha   90.00
_cell.angle_beta   90.00
_cell.angle_gamma   90.00
#
_symmetry.space_group_name_H-M   'P 1'
#
loop_
_entity.id
_entity.type
_entity.pdbx_description
1 polymer ?
#
loop_
_entity_poly.entity_id
_entity_poly.type
_entity_poly.pdbx_seq_one_letter_code
_entity_poly.pdbx_strand_id
1 'polypeptide(L)'
;MRRTRSSRNTSQGWKGDEGQWEPYPPSACAQLDSALSSGDATVSLTFGSGAAYDVDLKKMVQVNTLSMLLLHVSMYVYAVDLTQQDASPVQIKVEEMEEQPIAKKKRGEGRSQKKSKVMPMDETESKEIVKTVVMKGKAPVDSECKAKAGKAHVYSEGDDVYDVMLNQTNLEFNNNKFFLIQLLQDDSVKAYSVWFRWGRVGKVGQNNLVSCGGDLLQAKEVFKKKFLDKTKNEWAHRTDFEKVAGKYDMVFMDYSTNGKEEPQPLLASLSQKKPSKLDVKVQSLLELICDIKAMEECVLEMKFDTRKAPLGKLTTEQIRAGYSALKKIEECVKRKGSSRELLEACNQFYTRIPHDFGLRTPPIIRSEEELKEKIALLEALSDIQIAVKMVQSSAYGDEHPLDRQYNALQCQLQPLSSCSQEYQVIERYLQTTHAPTHSDFTMTVLDIFSVDREGEKNGILSQLHNRTLLWHGSRLSNWVGILSQGLRVAPPEAPVTGYMFGKGIYFADMSSKSANYCFANQRNKTGLLLLSEVALGDSNELLAADYEAAKLPAGKHSTKGLGQTSPDPSNAVTLNGVTVPMGPGMKTGVGAGGGYSLLYNEFIVYNPAQTHMRYLLRVQFNYSSLW
;
A
#
# COMPACT_ATOMS: atom_id res chain seq x y z
N MET A 1 -52.75 17.18 -45.22
CA MET A 1 -51.94 18.40 -45.04
C MET A 1 -50.69 18.06 -44.23
N ARG A 2 -49.53 18.47 -44.74
CA ARG A 2 -48.18 18.14 -44.25
C ARG A 2 -47.99 18.51 -42.76
N ARG A 3 -47.50 17.58 -41.94
CA ARG A 3 -46.69 17.92 -40.75
C ARG A 3 -45.23 17.79 -41.14
N THR A 4 -44.55 18.94 -41.17
CA THR A 4 -43.12 19.12 -41.38
C THR A 4 -42.32 18.37 -40.31
N ARG A 5 -41.30 17.59 -40.72
CA ARG A 5 -40.26 17.08 -39.82
C ARG A 5 -39.52 18.29 -39.24
N SER A 6 -39.52 18.47 -37.92
CA SER A 6 -38.56 19.40 -37.31
C SER A 6 -37.16 18.76 -37.39
N SER A 7 -36.20 19.51 -37.92
CA SER A 7 -34.80 19.11 -38.02
C SER A 7 -34.18 19.07 -36.62
N ARG A 8 -33.71 17.90 -36.18
CA ARG A 8 -32.86 17.80 -34.98
C ARG A 8 -31.48 18.35 -35.37
N ASN A 9 -31.03 19.43 -34.74
CA ASN A 9 -29.67 19.94 -34.93
C ASN A 9 -28.73 19.22 -33.96
N THR A 10 -27.92 18.30 -34.46
CA THR A 10 -26.77 17.73 -33.75
C THR A 10 -25.69 18.80 -33.58
N SER A 11 -25.07 18.92 -32.40
CA SER A 11 -23.90 19.78 -32.22
C SER A 11 -22.81 19.02 -31.49
N GLN A 12 -21.67 18.86 -32.14
CA GLN A 12 -20.51 18.15 -31.59
C GLN A 12 -19.66 19.12 -30.74
N GLY A 13 -18.84 18.63 -29.81
CA GLY A 13 -17.94 19.48 -29.01
C GLY A 13 -16.64 18.79 -28.57
N TRP A 14 -15.67 19.56 -28.14
CA TRP A 14 -14.38 19.09 -27.62
C TRP A 14 -14.12 19.58 -26.20
N LYS A 15 -13.17 18.95 -25.50
CA LYS A 15 -12.74 19.40 -24.17
C LYS A 15 -11.54 20.34 -24.31
N GLY A 16 -11.68 21.59 -23.91
CA GLY A 16 -10.60 22.59 -23.90
C GLY A 16 -9.59 22.38 -22.77
N ASP A 17 -8.53 23.19 -22.76
CA ASP A 17 -7.34 23.02 -21.90
C ASP A 17 -7.64 23.11 -20.39
N GLU A 18 -8.65 23.87 -20.00
CA GLU A 18 -9.13 23.96 -18.60
C GLU A 18 -10.13 22.84 -18.24
N GLY A 19 -10.35 21.90 -19.14
CA GLY A 19 -11.23 20.76 -18.96
C GLY A 19 -12.73 21.05 -19.11
N GLN A 20 -13.10 22.21 -19.65
CA GLN A 20 -14.48 22.53 -20.02
C GLN A 20 -14.83 22.03 -21.43
N TRP A 21 -16.10 21.74 -21.69
CA TRP A 21 -16.59 21.32 -23.01
C TRP A 21 -16.97 22.54 -23.85
N GLU A 22 -16.39 22.64 -25.05
CA GLU A 22 -16.62 23.71 -26.01
C GLU A 22 -17.29 23.14 -27.29
N PRO A 23 -18.33 23.78 -27.83
CA PRO A 23 -19.02 23.30 -29.02
C PRO A 23 -18.26 23.64 -30.32
N TYR A 24 -18.33 22.75 -31.31
CA TYR A 24 -17.87 23.07 -32.66
C TYR A 24 -18.74 24.13 -33.33
N PRO A 25 -18.11 25.04 -34.11
CA PRO A 25 -18.87 25.94 -34.96
C PRO A 25 -19.79 25.14 -35.90
N PRO A 26 -20.96 25.71 -36.30
CA PRO A 26 -21.92 25.00 -37.16
C PRO A 26 -21.31 24.46 -38.47
N SER A 27 -20.35 25.18 -39.06
CA SER A 27 -19.65 24.74 -40.27
C SER A 27 -18.76 23.51 -40.05
N ALA A 28 -18.11 23.41 -38.88
CA ALA A 28 -17.30 22.26 -38.50
C ALA A 28 -18.19 21.06 -38.13
N CYS A 29 -19.32 21.28 -37.45
CA CYS A 29 -20.32 20.24 -37.19
C CYS A 29 -20.82 19.59 -38.49
N ALA A 30 -21.12 20.39 -39.52
CA ALA A 30 -21.57 19.86 -40.81
C ALA A 30 -20.51 18.99 -41.51
N GLN A 31 -19.23 19.35 -41.40
CA GLN A 31 -18.12 18.56 -41.96
C GLN A 31 -17.92 17.24 -41.20
N LEU A 32 -18.02 17.28 -39.87
CA LEU A 32 -17.92 16.09 -39.03
C LEU A 32 -19.11 15.13 -39.26
N ASP A 33 -20.34 15.65 -39.36
CA ASP A 33 -21.53 14.85 -39.65
C ASP A 33 -21.45 14.22 -41.06
N SER A 34 -20.92 14.95 -42.04
CA SER A 34 -20.68 14.42 -43.39
C SER A 34 -19.65 13.29 -43.36
N ALA A 35 -18.54 13.47 -42.67
CA ALA A 35 -17.47 12.48 -42.56
C ALA A 35 -17.89 11.22 -41.79
N LEU A 36 -18.70 11.39 -40.75
CA LEU A 36 -19.29 10.28 -40.01
C LEU A 36 -20.25 9.48 -40.91
N SER A 37 -21.00 10.18 -41.77
CA SER A 37 -21.94 9.56 -42.72
C SER A 37 -21.23 8.85 -43.88
N SER A 38 -20.04 9.32 -44.30
CA SER A 38 -19.19 8.66 -45.30
C SER A 38 -18.29 7.57 -44.72
N GLY A 39 -18.17 7.45 -43.39
CA GLY A 39 -17.35 6.45 -42.70
C GLY A 39 -15.86 6.79 -42.66
N ASP A 40 -15.51 8.07 -42.82
CA ASP A 40 -14.13 8.52 -42.79
C ASP A 40 -13.54 8.41 -41.39
N ALA A 41 -12.29 7.94 -41.29
CA ALA A 41 -11.64 7.76 -39.99
C ALA A 41 -11.09 9.08 -39.41
N THR A 42 -10.79 10.06 -40.28
CA THR A 42 -10.15 11.33 -39.90
C THR A 42 -10.67 12.50 -40.72
N VAL A 43 -10.84 13.66 -40.10
CA VAL A 43 -11.30 14.90 -40.74
C VAL A 43 -10.40 16.06 -40.35
N SER A 44 -9.90 16.80 -41.34
CA SER A 44 -9.18 18.05 -41.11
C SER A 44 -10.14 19.23 -41.10
N LEU A 45 -10.18 19.97 -40.00
CA LEU A 45 -11.03 21.13 -39.79
C LEU A 45 -10.20 22.39 -39.58
N THR A 46 -10.70 23.53 -40.06
CA THR A 46 -10.11 24.84 -39.78
C THR A 46 -11.17 25.75 -39.17
N PHE A 47 -10.95 26.18 -37.94
CA PHE A 47 -11.86 27.09 -37.23
C PHE A 47 -11.12 27.93 -36.18
N GLY A 48 -11.75 29.01 -35.70
CA GLY A 48 -11.09 29.99 -34.84
C GLY A 48 -10.16 30.92 -35.62
N SER A 49 -8.98 31.23 -35.07
CA SER A 49 -7.98 32.15 -35.64
C SER A 49 -7.18 31.59 -36.83
N GLY A 50 -7.72 30.59 -37.55
CA GLY A 50 -7.06 29.92 -38.67
C GLY A 50 -6.23 28.70 -38.30
N ALA A 51 -6.38 28.18 -37.08
CA ALA A 51 -5.74 26.93 -36.66
C ALA A 51 -6.39 25.72 -37.35
N ALA A 52 -5.55 24.81 -37.85
CA ALA A 52 -5.96 23.55 -38.45
C ALA A 52 -5.91 22.42 -37.41
N TYR A 53 -6.94 21.58 -37.41
CA TYR A 53 -7.13 20.47 -36.48
C TYR A 53 -7.43 19.19 -37.24
N ASP A 54 -6.75 18.11 -36.90
CA ASP A 54 -7.09 16.77 -37.39
C ASP A 54 -7.90 16.03 -36.32
N VAL A 55 -9.12 15.63 -36.67
CA VAL A 55 -10.05 14.91 -35.79
C VAL A 55 -10.09 13.44 -36.18
N ASP A 56 -9.67 12.55 -35.28
CA ASP A 56 -9.82 11.09 -35.41
C ASP A 56 -11.17 10.68 -34.83
N LEU A 57 -12.11 10.35 -35.71
CA LEU A 57 -13.49 9.99 -35.36
C LEU A 57 -13.61 8.61 -34.72
N LYS A 58 -12.59 7.75 -34.84
CA LYS A 58 -12.57 6.43 -34.19
C LYS A 58 -12.07 6.50 -32.77
N LYS A 59 -11.06 7.34 -32.53
CA LYS A 59 -10.47 7.53 -31.21
C LYS A 59 -11.14 8.65 -30.43
N MET A 60 -12.00 9.43 -31.08
CA MET A 60 -12.69 10.59 -30.50
C MET A 60 -11.68 11.59 -29.92
N VAL A 61 -10.65 11.93 -30.71
CA VAL A 61 -9.62 12.90 -30.34
C VAL A 61 -9.38 13.89 -31.48
N GLN A 62 -9.04 15.12 -31.15
CA GLN A 62 -8.56 16.12 -32.09
C GLN A 62 -7.13 16.52 -31.76
N VAL A 63 -6.34 16.79 -32.79
CA VAL A 63 -4.95 17.24 -32.66
C VAL A 63 -4.79 18.55 -33.40
N ASN A 64 -4.27 19.57 -32.71
CA ASN A 64 -3.87 20.80 -33.37
C ASN A 64 -2.59 20.54 -34.18
N THR A 65 -2.61 20.83 -35.48
CA THR A 65 -1.51 20.46 -36.38
C THR A 65 -0.26 21.31 -36.23
N LEU A 66 -0.34 22.45 -35.51
CA LEU A 66 0.81 23.33 -35.22
C LEU A 66 1.42 23.06 -33.85
N SER A 67 0.59 22.86 -32.80
CA SER A 67 1.07 22.64 -31.43
C SER A 67 1.21 21.17 -31.04
N MET A 68 0.70 20.24 -31.86
CA MET A 68 0.61 18.80 -31.56
C MET A 68 -0.15 18.47 -30.26
N LEU A 69 -0.94 19.42 -29.75
CA LEU A 69 -1.76 19.24 -28.57
C LEU A 69 -2.97 18.36 -28.89
N LEU A 70 -3.19 17.32 -28.07
CA LEU A 70 -4.23 16.32 -28.25
C LEU A 70 -5.37 16.55 -27.25
N LEU A 71 -6.59 16.76 -27.76
CA LEU A 71 -7.79 17.02 -27.00
C LEU A 71 -8.85 15.94 -27.27
N HIS A 72 -9.67 15.61 -26.27
CA HIS A 72 -10.75 14.62 -26.43
C HIS A 72 -12.00 15.28 -27.01
N VAL A 73 -12.69 14.54 -27.87
CA VAL A 73 -13.91 14.96 -28.58
C VAL A 73 -15.08 14.10 -28.10
N SER A 74 -16.28 14.67 -28.03
CA SER A 74 -17.50 13.91 -27.75
C SER A 74 -18.69 14.48 -28.52
N MET A 75 -19.57 13.58 -28.95
CA MET A 75 -20.75 13.93 -29.73
C MET A 75 -21.94 14.15 -28.80
N TYR A 76 -22.62 15.30 -28.93
CA TYR A 76 -23.84 15.61 -28.20
C TYR A 76 -24.98 15.88 -29.19
N VAL A 77 -26.21 15.55 -28.82
CA VAL A 77 -27.42 15.88 -29.58
C VAL A 77 -28.24 16.85 -28.75
N TYR A 78 -28.47 18.07 -29.25
CA TYR A 78 -29.46 18.98 -28.65
C TYR A 78 -30.74 18.96 -29.48
N ALA A 79 -31.89 19.00 -28.81
CA ALA A 79 -33.12 19.46 -29.44
C ALA A 79 -33.26 20.94 -29.09
N VAL A 80 -33.04 21.83 -30.06
CA VAL A 80 -33.27 23.26 -29.86
C VAL A 80 -34.73 23.53 -30.21
N ASP A 81 -35.54 23.87 -29.22
CA ASP A 81 -36.88 24.42 -29.45
C ASP A 81 -36.73 25.92 -29.74
N LEU A 82 -37.17 26.40 -30.90
CA LEU A 82 -36.92 27.75 -31.39
C LEU A 82 -37.81 28.83 -30.75
N THR A 83 -38.38 28.57 -29.57
CA THR A 83 -39.23 29.53 -28.88
C THR A 83 -38.93 29.59 -27.39
N GLN A 84 -37.82 30.23 -27.02
CA GLN A 84 -37.65 31.11 -25.85
C GLN A 84 -36.16 31.43 -25.65
N GLN A 85 -35.86 32.71 -25.45
CA GLN A 85 -34.54 33.20 -25.04
C GLN A 85 -34.33 32.89 -23.55
N ASP A 86 -33.11 32.49 -23.19
CA ASP A 86 -32.54 32.20 -21.86
C ASP A 86 -32.73 30.80 -21.23
N ALA A 87 -31.57 30.12 -21.03
CA ALA A 87 -31.15 29.29 -19.88
C ALA A 87 -30.61 27.86 -20.17
N SER A 88 -29.29 27.69 -19.92
CA SER A 88 -28.48 26.54 -19.42
C SER A 88 -28.71 25.08 -19.90
N PRO A 89 -27.65 24.34 -20.31
CA PRO A 89 -27.78 22.94 -20.75
C PRO A 89 -27.94 21.94 -19.60
N VAL A 90 -28.98 21.09 -19.72
CA VAL A 90 -29.27 19.92 -18.85
C VAL A 90 -28.67 18.66 -19.48
N GLN A 91 -27.88 17.88 -18.72
CA GLN A 91 -27.36 16.57 -19.16
C GLN A 91 -28.41 15.46 -19.01
N ILE A 92 -28.73 14.73 -20.09
CA ILE A 92 -29.54 13.50 -20.06
C ILE A 92 -28.72 12.32 -20.60
N LYS A 93 -28.77 11.21 -19.84
CA LYS A 93 -28.37 9.80 -20.08
C LYS A 93 -27.67 9.44 -21.40
N VAL A 94 -26.51 8.78 -21.27
CA VAL A 94 -25.88 7.96 -22.32
C VAL A 94 -26.32 6.50 -22.13
N GLU A 95 -26.89 5.88 -23.16
CA GLU A 95 -27.00 4.42 -23.32
C GLU A 95 -25.94 4.00 -24.35
N GLU A 96 -24.95 3.19 -23.95
CA GLU A 96 -24.02 2.54 -24.87
C GLU A 96 -24.57 1.16 -25.27
N MET A 97 -24.66 0.93 -26.58
CA MET A 97 -25.00 -0.38 -27.17
C MET A 97 -23.84 -1.36 -27.03
N GLU A 98 -24.17 -2.58 -26.60
CA GLU A 98 -23.28 -3.76 -26.55
C GLU A 98 -22.84 -4.24 -27.94
N GLU A 99 -21.57 -4.65 -28.08
CA GLU A 99 -21.13 -5.61 -29.09
C GLU A 99 -20.37 -6.79 -28.45
N GLN A 100 -20.79 -8.00 -28.83
CA GLN A 100 -20.24 -9.29 -28.41
C GLN A 100 -19.00 -9.71 -29.24
N PRO A 101 -18.15 -10.64 -28.75
CA PRO A 101 -16.84 -10.92 -29.33
C PRO A 101 -16.85 -12.08 -30.36
N ILE A 102 -16.01 -11.97 -31.41
CA ILE A 102 -15.65 -13.09 -32.30
C ILE A 102 -14.11 -13.28 -32.35
N ALA A 103 -13.71 -14.55 -32.40
CA ALA A 103 -12.37 -15.08 -32.18
C ALA A 103 -11.40 -15.08 -33.39
N LYS A 104 -10.11 -14.92 -33.04
CA LYS A 104 -8.83 -15.45 -33.60
C LYS A 104 -8.68 -15.72 -35.12
N LYS A 105 -7.59 -15.17 -35.70
CA LYS A 105 -6.65 -15.90 -36.59
C LYS A 105 -5.23 -15.32 -36.59
N LYS A 106 -4.25 -16.23 -36.71
CA LYS A 106 -2.78 -16.05 -36.72
C LYS A 106 -2.21 -15.74 -38.13
N ARG A 107 -0.98 -15.18 -38.13
CA ARG A 107 0.13 -15.11 -39.14
C ARG A 107 0.43 -13.65 -39.53
N GLY A 108 1.66 -13.16 -39.66
CA GLY A 108 3.02 -13.70 -39.58
C GLY A 108 3.98 -12.74 -40.30
N GLU A 109 5.20 -12.60 -39.76
CA GLU A 109 6.46 -12.12 -40.37
C GLU A 109 6.59 -10.70 -40.99
N GLY A 110 7.73 -10.04 -40.71
CA GLY A 110 8.26 -8.97 -41.57
C GLY A 110 9.06 -7.86 -40.88
N ARG A 111 10.38 -8.05 -40.75
CA ARG A 111 11.42 -7.07 -40.33
C ARG A 111 11.34 -5.72 -41.07
N SER A 112 11.67 -4.61 -40.38
CA SER A 112 12.75 -3.69 -40.77
C SER A 112 13.07 -2.62 -39.71
N GLN A 113 14.37 -2.38 -39.53
CA GLN A 113 14.99 -1.42 -38.62
C GLN A 113 14.78 0.03 -39.07
N LYS A 114 14.62 0.96 -38.12
CA LYS A 114 15.20 2.32 -38.24
C LYS A 114 15.37 3.02 -36.89
N LYS A 115 16.65 3.18 -36.55
CA LYS A 115 17.35 4.23 -35.80
C LYS A 115 16.59 5.09 -34.80
N SER A 116 17.05 4.95 -33.57
CA SER A 116 16.99 5.86 -32.43
C SER A 116 17.31 7.32 -32.77
N LYS A 117 16.45 8.22 -32.29
CA LYS A 117 16.79 9.58 -31.89
C LYS A 117 16.20 9.82 -30.50
N VAL A 118 17.09 10.07 -29.56
CA VAL A 118 16.80 10.46 -28.17
C VAL A 118 16.26 11.89 -28.20
N MET A 119 15.11 12.12 -27.57
CA MET A 119 14.65 13.44 -27.14
C MET A 119 14.23 13.34 -25.67
N PRO A 120 14.45 14.41 -24.89
CA PRO A 120 14.39 14.37 -23.44
C PRO A 120 12.96 14.10 -22.96
N MET A 121 12.83 13.22 -21.99
CA MET A 121 11.58 12.93 -21.31
C MET A 121 11.30 14.12 -20.39
N ASP A 122 10.30 14.92 -20.75
CA ASP A 122 9.78 16.00 -19.92
C ASP A 122 9.20 15.37 -18.66
N GLU A 123 9.87 15.60 -17.54
CA GLU A 123 9.43 15.19 -16.21
C GLU A 123 8.12 15.90 -15.92
N THR A 124 7.01 15.20 -16.14
CA THR A 124 5.72 15.66 -15.64
C THR A 124 5.76 15.49 -14.13
N GLU A 125 6.20 16.54 -13.43
CA GLU A 125 6.11 16.69 -11.98
C GLU A 125 4.69 16.30 -11.55
N SER A 126 4.57 15.12 -10.95
CA SER A 126 3.39 14.75 -10.19
C SER A 126 3.33 15.71 -9.01
N LYS A 127 2.52 16.76 -9.13
CA LYS A 127 2.23 17.69 -8.03
C LYS A 127 1.90 16.89 -6.77
N GLU A 128 2.85 16.90 -5.85
CA GLU A 128 2.73 16.39 -4.50
C GLU A 128 1.53 17.06 -3.84
N ILE A 129 0.55 16.26 -3.40
CA ILE A 129 -0.48 16.74 -2.50
C ILE A 129 -0.31 15.98 -1.19
N VAL A 130 0.63 16.44 -0.37
CA VAL A 130 0.67 16.10 1.05
C VAL A 130 -0.50 16.81 1.72
N LYS A 131 -1.69 16.22 1.71
CA LYS A 131 -2.80 16.71 2.54
C LYS A 131 -2.51 16.31 3.99
N THR A 132 -1.83 17.19 4.71
CA THR A 132 -1.82 17.15 6.18
C THR A 132 -3.26 17.32 6.64
N VAL A 133 -3.89 16.24 7.11
CA VAL A 133 -5.28 16.26 7.55
C VAL A 133 -5.35 17.06 8.85
N VAL A 134 -6.03 18.20 8.83
CA VAL A 134 -6.25 19.03 10.03
C VAL A 134 -7.16 18.26 10.97
N MET A 135 -6.61 17.74 12.08
CA MET A 135 -7.41 17.09 13.13
C MET A 135 -7.98 18.15 14.08
N LYS A 136 -9.31 18.29 14.10
CA LYS A 136 -10.08 18.98 15.13
C LYS A 136 -11.06 17.98 15.72
N GLY A 137 -10.97 17.68 17.02
CA GLY A 137 -11.76 16.64 17.69
C GLY A 137 -11.14 15.24 17.61
N LYS A 138 -11.92 14.19 17.95
CA LYS A 138 -11.43 12.80 17.95
C LYS A 138 -11.15 12.27 16.54
N ALA A 139 -12.01 12.58 15.56
CA ALA A 139 -11.82 12.19 14.16
C ALA A 139 -11.66 13.42 13.25
N PRO A 140 -10.83 13.34 12.19
CA PRO A 140 -10.67 14.43 11.25
C PRO A 140 -11.91 14.61 10.37
N VAL A 141 -12.27 15.86 10.10
CA VAL A 141 -13.27 16.19 9.07
C VAL A 141 -12.73 15.79 7.70
N ASP A 142 -13.56 15.14 6.89
CA ASP A 142 -13.20 14.78 5.52
C ASP A 142 -12.80 16.01 4.70
N SER A 143 -11.59 15.98 4.14
CA SER A 143 -11.02 17.13 3.41
C SER A 143 -11.82 17.52 2.17
N GLU A 144 -12.67 16.62 1.66
CA GLU A 144 -13.55 16.88 0.53
C GLU A 144 -14.81 17.68 0.93
N CYS A 145 -15.12 17.80 2.23
CA CYS A 145 -16.17 18.67 2.73
C CYS A 145 -15.69 20.14 2.82
N LYS A 146 -15.36 20.75 1.68
CA LYS A 146 -14.77 22.11 1.61
C LYS A 146 -15.56 23.18 2.37
N ALA A 147 -16.88 23.01 2.49
CA ALA A 147 -17.76 23.94 3.22
C ALA A 147 -17.52 23.94 4.74
N LYS A 148 -17.10 22.79 5.30
CA LYS A 148 -16.96 22.56 6.75
C LYS A 148 -15.51 22.30 7.18
N ALA A 149 -14.62 21.98 6.24
CA ALA A 149 -13.20 21.81 6.48
C ALA A 149 -12.60 23.05 7.19
N GLY A 150 -12.01 22.84 8.36
CA GLY A 150 -11.44 23.90 9.21
C GLY A 150 -12.44 24.76 9.97
N LYS A 151 -13.75 24.59 9.77
CA LYS A 151 -14.84 25.37 10.41
C LYS A 151 -15.74 24.53 11.32
N ALA A 152 -15.57 23.22 11.29
CA ALA A 152 -16.34 22.24 12.04
C ALA A 152 -15.39 21.13 12.54
N HIS A 153 -15.91 20.32 13.46
CA HIS A 153 -15.30 19.09 13.94
C HIS A 153 -16.28 17.92 13.80
N VAL A 154 -15.75 16.70 13.78
CA VAL A 154 -16.59 15.50 13.85
C VAL A 154 -17.18 15.40 15.26
N TYR A 155 -18.50 15.23 15.33
CA TYR A 155 -19.24 15.14 16.57
C TYR A 155 -18.98 13.82 17.32
N SER A 156 -18.89 13.90 18.64
CA SER A 156 -18.70 12.74 19.52
C SER A 156 -19.43 12.89 20.85
N GLU A 157 -19.94 11.79 21.41
CA GLU A 157 -20.53 11.70 22.75
C GLU A 157 -19.70 10.79 23.64
N GLY A 158 -18.89 11.37 24.53
CA GLY A 158 -17.89 10.58 25.24
C GLY A 158 -16.96 9.92 24.22
N ASP A 159 -16.88 8.59 24.22
CA ASP A 159 -16.10 7.80 23.26
C ASP A 159 -16.87 7.40 22.00
N ASP A 160 -18.16 7.72 21.90
CA ASP A 160 -18.96 7.47 20.70
C ASP A 160 -18.72 8.55 19.64
N VAL A 161 -17.81 8.28 18.70
CA VAL A 161 -17.50 9.17 17.58
C VAL A 161 -18.44 8.86 16.40
N TYR A 162 -19.17 9.86 15.91
CA TYR A 162 -20.10 9.74 14.79
C TYR A 162 -19.37 9.90 13.44
N ASP A 163 -18.42 9.00 13.20
CA ASP A 163 -17.70 8.81 11.93
C ASP A 163 -17.71 7.33 11.57
N VAL A 164 -17.98 7.01 10.31
CA VAL A 164 -17.84 5.64 9.83
C VAL A 164 -17.47 5.57 8.36
N MET A 165 -16.45 4.76 8.09
CA MET A 165 -16.07 4.34 6.74
C MET A 165 -16.64 2.95 6.45
N LEU A 166 -17.41 2.84 5.38
CA LEU A 166 -17.98 1.59 4.91
C LEU A 166 -17.33 1.17 3.58
N ASN A 167 -17.12 -0.13 3.39
CA ASN A 167 -16.56 -0.68 2.17
C ASN A 167 -17.39 -1.85 1.64
N GLN A 168 -17.41 -2.04 0.33
CA GLN A 168 -18.10 -3.14 -0.32
C GLN A 168 -17.36 -3.55 -1.58
N THR A 169 -16.92 -4.80 -1.63
CA THR A 169 -16.35 -5.40 -2.83
C THR A 169 -17.19 -6.59 -3.29
N ASN A 170 -17.52 -6.61 -4.57
CA ASN A 170 -18.05 -7.76 -5.29
C ASN A 170 -17.35 -7.84 -6.65
N LEU A 171 -16.55 -8.89 -6.81
CA LEU A 171 -15.71 -9.12 -7.99
C LEU A 171 -16.55 -9.49 -9.24
N GLU A 172 -17.67 -10.19 -9.08
CA GLU A 172 -18.56 -10.61 -10.19
C GLU A 172 -19.08 -9.41 -10.98
N PHE A 173 -19.45 -8.35 -10.26
CA PHE A 173 -20.03 -7.14 -10.85
C PHE A 173 -19.05 -5.96 -10.90
N ASN A 174 -17.74 -6.21 -10.69
CA ASN A 174 -16.69 -5.18 -10.59
C ASN A 174 -17.09 -4.01 -9.66
N ASN A 175 -17.76 -4.35 -8.55
CA ASN A 175 -18.11 -3.39 -7.53
C ASN A 175 -16.96 -3.33 -6.54
N ASN A 176 -16.32 -2.17 -6.42
CA ASN A 176 -15.37 -1.88 -5.34
C ASN A 176 -15.67 -0.47 -4.85
N LYS A 177 -16.55 -0.36 -3.86
CA LYS A 177 -17.25 0.88 -3.50
C LYS A 177 -17.06 1.21 -2.02
N PHE A 178 -17.05 2.50 -1.71
CA PHE A 178 -17.09 2.99 -0.32
C PHE A 178 -18.29 3.88 -0.06
N PHE A 179 -18.53 4.08 1.24
CA PHE A 179 -19.48 5.05 1.76
C PHE A 179 -18.96 5.60 3.09
N LEU A 180 -18.59 6.87 3.13
CA LEU A 180 -18.24 7.62 4.34
C LEU A 180 -19.46 8.34 4.87
N ILE A 181 -19.64 8.31 6.19
CA ILE A 181 -20.67 9.07 6.90
C ILE A 181 -20.02 9.81 8.07
N GLN A 182 -20.21 11.13 8.15
CA GLN A 182 -19.73 11.97 9.24
C GLN A 182 -20.85 12.85 9.79
N LEU A 183 -21.03 12.90 11.11
CA LEU A 183 -21.81 13.94 11.76
C LEU A 183 -20.85 15.07 12.16
N LEU A 184 -21.07 16.25 11.62
CA LEU A 184 -20.24 17.44 11.82
C LEU A 184 -20.98 18.45 12.70
N GLN A 185 -20.27 19.06 13.63
CA GLN A 185 -20.72 20.21 14.40
C GLN A 185 -19.83 21.41 14.08
N ASP A 186 -20.44 22.55 13.77
CA ASP A 186 -19.70 23.80 13.53
C ASP A 186 -19.00 24.29 14.81
N ASP A 187 -17.82 24.87 14.65
CA ASP A 187 -16.99 25.32 15.77
C ASP A 187 -17.55 26.62 16.38
N SER A 188 -18.05 27.52 15.54
CA SER A 188 -18.51 28.86 15.94
C SER A 188 -19.95 28.89 16.44
N VAL A 189 -20.78 27.93 16.01
CA VAL A 189 -22.20 27.86 16.33
C VAL A 189 -22.60 26.41 16.57
N LYS A 190 -23.59 26.17 17.45
CA LYS A 190 -24.17 24.84 17.63
C LYS A 190 -25.09 24.48 16.45
N ALA A 191 -24.48 24.31 15.28
CA ALA A 191 -25.14 23.87 14.06
C ALA A 191 -24.56 22.52 13.63
N TYR A 192 -25.43 21.58 13.27
CA TYR A 192 -25.10 20.21 12.95
C TYR A 192 -25.34 19.95 11.46
N SER A 193 -24.51 19.11 10.86
CA SER A 193 -24.67 18.66 9.48
C SER A 193 -24.20 17.22 9.34
N VAL A 194 -24.87 16.44 8.49
CA VAL A 194 -24.44 15.08 8.17
C VAL A 194 -23.80 15.07 6.78
N TRP A 195 -22.54 14.72 6.73
CA TRP A 195 -21.76 14.58 5.52
C TRP A 195 -21.76 13.13 5.04
N PHE A 196 -22.03 12.95 3.76
CA PHE A 196 -21.97 11.67 3.07
C PHE A 196 -21.01 11.78 1.89
N ARG A 197 -20.15 10.79 1.70
CA ARG A 197 -19.32 10.66 0.48
C ARG A 197 -19.24 9.21 0.04
N TRP A 198 -19.47 8.94 -1.24
CA TRP A 198 -19.50 7.57 -1.75
C TRP A 198 -19.00 7.49 -3.18
N GLY A 199 -18.52 6.32 -3.59
CA GLY A 199 -18.03 6.12 -4.94
C GLY A 199 -17.18 4.88 -5.07
N ARG A 200 -16.36 4.84 -6.13
CA ARG A 200 -15.39 3.75 -6.35
C ARG A 200 -14.15 3.93 -5.47
N VAL A 201 -13.57 2.82 -5.01
CA VAL A 201 -12.28 2.82 -4.31
C VAL A 201 -11.16 3.36 -5.19
N GLY A 202 -10.31 4.22 -4.60
CA GLY A 202 -9.34 5.01 -5.33
C GLY A 202 -9.83 6.28 -6.03
N LYS A 203 -11.11 6.67 -5.89
CA LYS A 203 -11.67 7.89 -6.51
C LYS A 203 -12.34 8.76 -5.46
N VAL A 204 -12.44 10.07 -5.73
CA VAL A 204 -13.04 11.06 -4.79
C VAL A 204 -14.49 10.72 -4.49
N GLY A 205 -15.25 10.31 -5.51
CA GLY A 205 -16.66 9.94 -5.39
C GLY A 205 -17.62 11.14 -5.49
N GLN A 206 -18.91 10.86 -5.30
CA GLN A 206 -19.97 11.84 -5.10
C GLN A 206 -20.12 12.14 -3.61
N ASN A 207 -20.71 13.28 -3.28
CA ASN A 207 -20.94 13.67 -1.90
C ASN A 207 -22.28 14.37 -1.71
N ASN A 208 -22.70 14.50 -0.46
CA ASN A 208 -23.87 15.26 -0.06
C ASN A 208 -23.71 15.76 1.39
N LEU A 209 -24.02 17.03 1.63
CA LEU A 209 -24.02 17.65 2.95
C LEU A 209 -25.46 18.00 3.35
N VAL A 210 -25.97 17.37 4.41
CA VAL A 210 -27.31 17.60 4.91
C VAL A 210 -27.25 18.48 6.15
N SER A 211 -27.64 19.75 6.02
CA SER A 211 -27.72 20.69 7.14
C SER A 211 -28.93 20.38 8.02
N CYS A 212 -28.72 20.27 9.34
CA CYS A 212 -29.78 20.03 10.34
C CYS A 212 -29.99 21.22 11.28
N GLY A 213 -29.32 22.36 11.03
CA GLY A 213 -29.40 23.54 11.90
C GLY A 213 -28.98 23.20 13.33
N GLY A 214 -29.69 23.74 14.32
CA GLY A 214 -29.42 23.45 15.74
C GLY A 214 -29.94 22.10 16.25
N ASP A 215 -30.57 21.29 15.39
CA ASP A 215 -31.21 20.03 15.80
C ASP A 215 -30.24 18.84 15.72
N LEU A 216 -29.60 18.56 16.85
CA LEU A 216 -28.71 17.42 17.02
C LEU A 216 -29.45 16.08 16.88
N LEU A 217 -30.69 15.98 17.35
CA LEU A 217 -31.45 14.72 17.31
C LEU A 217 -31.76 14.37 15.86
N GLN A 218 -32.19 15.34 15.05
CA GLN A 218 -32.39 15.17 13.62
C GLN A 218 -31.09 14.73 12.92
N ALA A 219 -29.95 15.36 13.23
CA ALA A 219 -28.66 14.97 12.65
C ALA A 219 -28.29 13.51 12.98
N LYS A 220 -28.49 13.08 14.23
CA LYS A 220 -28.27 11.69 14.64
C LYS A 220 -29.22 10.72 13.92
N GLU A 221 -30.49 11.06 13.79
CA GLU A 221 -31.45 10.21 13.07
C GLU A 221 -31.07 10.06 11.59
N VAL A 222 -30.67 11.14 10.92
CA VAL A 222 -30.19 11.09 9.54
C VAL A 222 -28.95 10.20 9.41
N PHE A 223 -28.00 10.32 10.33
CA PHE A 223 -26.80 9.49 10.39
C PHE A 223 -27.16 8.00 10.57
N LYS A 224 -27.90 7.68 11.64
CA LYS A 224 -28.27 6.31 12.02
C LYS A 224 -29.12 5.63 10.95
N LYS A 225 -30.09 6.35 10.37
CA LYS A 225 -30.93 5.85 9.28
C LYS A 225 -30.11 5.53 8.04
N LYS A 226 -29.12 6.37 7.69
CA LYS A 226 -28.25 6.07 6.55
C LYS A 226 -27.36 4.87 6.83
N PHE A 227 -26.78 4.79 8.02
CA PHE A 227 -25.99 3.63 8.44
C PHE A 227 -26.80 2.33 8.31
N LEU A 228 -27.98 2.27 8.92
CA LEU A 228 -28.89 1.12 8.86
C LEU A 228 -29.30 0.75 7.42
N ASP A 229 -29.56 1.72 6.53
CA ASP A 229 -29.87 1.45 5.12
C ASP A 229 -28.71 0.74 4.38
N LYS A 230 -27.48 1.18 4.65
CA LYS A 230 -26.26 0.70 3.97
C LYS A 230 -25.71 -0.59 4.56
N THR A 231 -25.85 -0.82 5.86
CA THR A 231 -25.24 -1.95 6.56
C THR A 231 -26.26 -2.99 7.03
N LYS A 232 -27.53 -2.62 7.19
CA LYS A 232 -28.56 -3.41 7.87
C LYS A 232 -28.26 -3.70 9.35
N ASN A 233 -27.37 -2.92 9.96
CA ASN A 233 -27.03 -2.97 11.37
C ASN A 233 -27.46 -1.66 12.05
N GLU A 234 -27.81 -1.72 13.34
CA GLU A 234 -28.10 -0.53 14.13
C GLU A 234 -26.81 0.13 14.63
N TRP A 235 -26.76 1.47 14.60
CA TRP A 235 -25.57 2.21 15.04
C TRP A 235 -25.23 2.00 16.52
N ALA A 236 -26.24 1.83 17.37
CA ALA A 236 -26.07 1.64 18.81
C ALA A 236 -25.41 0.29 19.13
N HIS A 237 -25.60 -0.73 18.29
CA HIS A 237 -25.09 -2.10 18.46
C HIS A 237 -23.95 -2.41 17.49
N ARG A 238 -23.27 -1.38 16.98
CA ARG A 238 -22.20 -1.53 15.98
C ARG A 238 -20.95 -2.26 16.50
N THR A 239 -20.82 -2.45 17.81
CA THR A 239 -19.77 -3.31 18.40
C THR A 239 -19.96 -4.77 18.01
N ASP A 240 -21.22 -5.18 17.85
CA ASP A 240 -21.64 -6.53 17.44
C ASP A 240 -22.03 -6.54 15.95
N PHE A 241 -21.25 -5.83 15.12
CA PHE A 241 -21.55 -5.67 13.71
C PHE A 241 -21.52 -7.01 12.95
N GLU A 242 -22.59 -7.30 12.22
CA GLU A 242 -22.68 -8.49 11.37
C GLU A 242 -22.76 -8.11 9.89
N LYS A 243 -21.81 -8.63 9.10
CA LYS A 243 -21.78 -8.39 7.66
C LYS A 243 -22.96 -9.08 6.97
N VAL A 244 -23.85 -8.29 6.39
CA VAL A 244 -24.97 -8.79 5.56
C VAL A 244 -24.58 -8.89 4.08
N ALA A 245 -24.93 -9.99 3.42
CA ALA A 245 -24.67 -10.21 1.99
C ALA A 245 -25.25 -9.08 1.12
N GLY A 246 -24.52 -8.64 0.10
CA GLY A 246 -24.96 -7.55 -0.80
C GLY A 246 -25.02 -6.15 -0.17
N LYS A 247 -24.68 -6.00 1.11
CA LYS A 247 -24.60 -4.71 1.82
C LYS A 247 -23.14 -4.30 2.08
N TYR A 248 -22.95 -3.08 2.60
CA TYR A 248 -21.61 -2.60 2.97
C TYR A 248 -21.13 -3.27 4.25
N ASP A 249 -19.81 -3.43 4.37
CA ASP A 249 -19.10 -3.80 5.60
C ASP A 249 -18.53 -2.56 6.28
N MET A 250 -18.29 -2.64 7.58
CA MET A 250 -17.68 -1.56 8.36
C MET A 250 -16.15 -1.73 8.37
N VAL A 251 -15.42 -0.65 8.11
CA VAL A 251 -13.97 -0.61 8.29
C VAL A 251 -13.68 0.02 9.65
N PHE A 252 -13.14 -0.76 10.57
CA PHE A 252 -12.85 -0.28 11.92
C PHE A 252 -11.61 0.62 11.94
N MET A 253 -11.84 1.90 12.23
CA MET A 253 -10.83 2.95 12.24
C MET A 253 -10.61 3.47 13.67
N ASP A 254 -9.35 3.56 14.10
CA ASP A 254 -8.96 4.03 15.42
C ASP A 254 -8.70 5.54 15.40
N TYR A 255 -9.73 6.31 15.74
CA TYR A 255 -9.61 7.75 15.94
C TYR A 255 -9.26 8.14 17.37
N SER A 256 -8.95 7.17 18.25
CA SER A 256 -8.50 7.50 19.60
C SER A 256 -7.07 8.04 19.58
N THR A 257 -6.93 9.35 19.37
CA THR A 257 -5.82 10.08 19.98
C THR A 257 -6.24 10.31 21.43
N ASN A 258 -5.38 9.90 22.37
CA ASN A 258 -5.60 10.17 23.79
C ASN A 258 -5.98 11.63 23.97
N GLY A 259 -7.18 11.85 24.51
CA GLY A 259 -7.74 13.16 24.71
C GLY A 259 -6.82 14.01 25.57
N LYS A 260 -6.15 14.97 24.92
CA LYS A 260 -5.79 16.31 25.38
C LYS A 260 -4.87 16.89 24.31
N GLU A 261 -5.44 17.74 23.47
CA GLU A 261 -4.90 19.06 23.12
C GLU A 261 -5.59 19.54 21.84
N GLU A 262 -6.21 20.71 21.93
CA GLU A 262 -6.65 21.45 20.77
C GLU A 262 -5.45 21.69 19.83
N PRO A 263 -5.63 21.62 18.51
CA PRO A 263 -4.62 22.11 17.59
C PRO A 263 -4.51 23.63 17.77
N GLN A 264 -3.56 24.08 18.58
CA GLN A 264 -3.09 25.44 18.47
C GLN A 264 -2.55 25.64 17.04
N PRO A 265 -2.80 26.81 16.41
CA PRO A 265 -2.41 27.03 15.03
C PRO A 265 -0.92 26.77 14.84
N LEU A 266 -0.57 26.02 13.79
CA LEU A 266 0.78 25.88 13.25
C LEU A 266 1.26 27.23 12.68
N LEU A 267 1.37 28.26 13.51
CA LEU A 267 2.12 29.47 13.23
C LEU A 267 2.65 30.02 14.55
N ALA A 268 3.97 29.99 14.67
CA ALA A 268 4.80 30.54 15.74
C ALA A 268 4.89 29.75 17.05
N SER A 269 5.65 28.65 17.00
CA SER A 269 6.89 28.67 17.78
C SER A 269 8.06 28.21 16.92
N LEU A 270 8.84 29.18 16.42
CA LEU A 270 10.28 29.02 16.29
C LEU A 270 10.88 28.94 17.72
N SER A 271 10.34 28.06 18.56
CA SER A 271 11.01 27.63 19.77
C SER A 271 12.29 26.96 19.26
N GLN A 272 13.43 27.43 19.73
CA GLN A 272 14.72 26.82 19.44
C GLN A 272 14.63 25.34 19.85
N LYS A 273 14.25 24.46 18.91
CA LYS A 273 14.26 23.02 19.14
C LYS A 273 15.70 22.70 19.51
N LYS A 274 15.90 22.19 20.72
CA LYS A 274 17.23 21.80 21.18
C LYS A 274 17.84 20.89 20.10
N PRO A 275 19.12 21.05 19.76
CA PRO A 275 19.77 20.14 18.82
C PRO A 275 19.66 18.71 19.36
N SER A 276 19.52 17.74 18.46
CA SER A 276 19.54 16.34 18.82
C SER A 276 20.86 15.99 19.53
N LYS A 277 20.79 15.12 20.54
CA LYS A 277 21.95 14.58 21.25
C LYS A 277 22.47 13.29 20.62
N LEU A 278 21.76 12.75 19.62
CA LEU A 278 22.07 11.49 18.98
C LEU A 278 23.23 11.65 17.98
N ASP A 279 23.95 10.56 17.73
CA ASP A 279 24.93 10.51 16.64
C ASP A 279 24.25 10.80 15.28
N VAL A 280 24.94 11.51 14.39
CA VAL A 280 24.41 11.92 13.07
C VAL A 280 23.97 10.71 12.24
N LYS A 281 24.66 9.57 12.35
CA LYS A 281 24.29 8.33 11.67
C LYS A 281 22.97 7.76 12.22
N VAL A 282 22.74 7.86 13.53
CA VAL A 282 21.49 7.45 14.16
C VAL A 282 20.35 8.38 13.78
N GLN A 283 20.59 9.70 13.75
CA GLN A 283 19.61 10.67 13.26
C GLN A 283 19.17 10.35 11.83
N SER A 284 20.14 10.13 10.92
CA SER A 284 19.87 9.77 9.54
C SER A 284 19.16 8.41 9.38
N LEU A 285 19.42 7.45 10.27
CA LEU A 285 18.69 6.18 10.30
C LEU A 285 17.23 6.39 10.75
N LEU A 286 17.00 7.20 11.78
CA LEU A 286 15.65 7.50 12.27
C LEU A 286 14.82 8.25 11.23
N GLU A 287 15.41 9.23 10.56
CA GLU A 287 14.78 9.94 9.44
C GLU A 287 14.35 8.97 8.33
N LEU A 288 15.18 7.96 8.03
CA LEU A 288 14.87 6.93 7.03
C LEU A 288 13.70 6.02 7.45
N ILE A 289 13.69 5.54 8.70
CA ILE A 289 12.70 4.54 9.14
C ILE A 289 11.42 5.15 9.71
N CYS A 290 11.43 6.42 10.10
CA CYS A 290 10.25 7.15 10.62
C CYS A 290 9.58 8.04 9.56
N ASP A 291 9.97 7.93 8.29
CA ASP A 291 9.35 8.69 7.20
C ASP A 291 7.96 8.13 6.85
N ILE A 292 6.93 8.84 7.32
CA ILE A 292 5.52 8.51 7.07
C ILE A 292 5.19 8.56 5.57
N LYS A 293 5.83 9.45 4.79
CA LYS A 293 5.58 9.52 3.34
C LYS A 293 6.11 8.27 2.64
N ALA A 294 7.33 7.85 2.98
CA ALA A 294 7.92 6.62 2.45
C ALA A 294 7.08 5.38 2.82
N MET A 295 6.53 5.34 4.04
CA MET A 295 5.57 4.29 4.44
C MET A 295 4.29 4.32 3.59
N GLU A 296 3.78 5.52 3.25
CA GLU A 296 2.60 5.68 2.42
C GLU A 296 2.83 5.20 0.99
N GLU A 297 3.94 5.60 0.39
CA GLU A 297 4.36 5.13 -0.94
C GLU A 297 4.51 3.60 -0.98
N CYS A 298 5.06 2.99 0.08
CA CYS A 298 5.22 1.55 0.18
C CYS A 298 3.87 0.80 0.09
N VAL A 299 2.86 1.21 0.87
CA VAL A 299 1.56 0.53 0.83
C VAL A 299 0.74 0.87 -0.42
N LEU A 300 0.96 2.05 -1.01
CA LEU A 300 0.39 2.43 -2.31
C LEU A 300 0.91 1.54 -3.44
N GLU A 301 2.20 1.19 -3.43
CA GLU A 301 2.79 0.22 -4.36
C GLU A 301 2.07 -1.14 -4.29
N MET A 302 1.75 -1.57 -3.06
CA MET A 302 1.00 -2.79 -2.74
C MET A 302 -0.53 -2.69 -3.00
N LYS A 303 -0.99 -1.58 -3.58
CA LYS A 303 -2.38 -1.28 -3.98
C LYS A 303 -3.35 -1.04 -2.83
N PHE A 304 -2.86 -0.67 -1.65
CA PHE A 304 -3.70 -0.26 -0.53
C PHE A 304 -4.25 1.16 -0.71
N ASP A 305 -5.51 1.42 -0.33
CA ASP A 305 -6.12 2.76 -0.46
C ASP A 305 -5.91 3.65 0.78
N THR A 306 -4.78 4.36 0.80
CA THR A 306 -4.39 5.27 1.91
C THR A 306 -5.33 6.47 2.07
N ARG A 307 -6.07 6.86 1.01
CA ARG A 307 -7.01 7.99 1.08
C ARG A 307 -8.24 7.71 1.94
N LYS A 308 -8.57 6.43 2.12
CA LYS A 308 -9.75 6.00 2.88
C LYS A 308 -9.41 5.34 4.18
N ALA A 309 -8.34 4.57 4.19
CA ALA A 309 -7.73 4.06 5.38
C ALA A 309 -6.37 4.75 5.55
N PRO A 310 -6.33 6.00 6.05
CA PRO A 310 -5.08 6.65 6.38
C PRO A 310 -4.21 5.77 7.26
N LEU A 311 -2.90 5.87 7.04
CA LEU A 311 -1.92 5.12 7.81
C LEU A 311 -2.10 5.33 9.31
N GLY A 312 -1.95 4.24 10.07
CA GLY A 312 -2.10 4.26 11.53
C GLY A 312 -3.52 4.35 12.06
N LYS A 313 -4.53 4.46 11.19
CA LYS A 313 -5.94 4.45 11.58
C LYS A 313 -6.61 3.10 11.42
N LEU A 314 -6.05 2.18 10.64
CA LEU A 314 -6.55 0.81 10.60
C LEU A 314 -6.36 0.17 11.99
N THR A 315 -7.41 -0.42 12.55
CA THR A 315 -7.34 -1.10 13.86
C THR A 315 -6.61 -2.44 13.77
N THR A 316 -6.06 -2.92 14.89
CA THR A 316 -5.43 -4.25 14.97
C THR A 316 -6.45 -5.35 14.68
N GLU A 317 -7.70 -5.16 15.11
CA GLU A 317 -8.84 -6.03 14.84
C GLU A 317 -9.14 -6.13 13.34
N GLN A 318 -9.08 -5.01 12.61
CA GLN A 318 -9.27 -5.01 11.16
C GLN A 318 -8.14 -5.76 10.43
N ILE A 319 -6.89 -5.61 10.87
CA ILE A 319 -5.74 -6.35 10.32
C ILE A 319 -5.91 -7.86 10.59
N ARG A 320 -6.28 -8.24 11.83
CA ARG A 320 -6.60 -9.62 12.22
C ARG A 320 -7.75 -10.21 11.40
N ALA A 321 -8.78 -9.41 11.12
CA ALA A 321 -9.89 -9.78 10.25
C ALA A 321 -9.42 -9.96 8.79
N GLY A 322 -8.44 -9.18 8.34
CA GLY A 322 -7.76 -9.36 7.06
C GLY A 322 -7.02 -10.69 6.96
N TYR A 323 -6.22 -11.04 7.97
CA TYR A 323 -5.53 -12.35 8.03
C TYR A 323 -6.52 -13.51 8.01
N SER A 324 -7.60 -13.41 8.78
CA SER A 324 -8.65 -14.42 8.80
C SER A 324 -9.31 -14.61 7.43
N ALA A 325 -9.47 -13.53 6.65
CA ALA A 325 -9.98 -13.62 5.27
C ALA A 325 -8.96 -14.28 4.34
N LEU A 326 -7.66 -13.94 4.46
CA LEU A 326 -6.60 -14.60 3.70
C LEU A 326 -6.50 -16.10 4.02
N LYS A 327 -6.74 -16.51 5.27
CA LYS A 327 -6.73 -17.92 5.66
C LYS A 327 -7.84 -18.71 4.98
N LYS A 328 -9.03 -18.11 4.80
CA LYS A 328 -10.10 -18.73 3.99
C LYS A 328 -9.71 -18.86 2.52
N ILE A 329 -9.02 -17.86 1.97
CA ILE A 329 -8.50 -17.91 0.58
C ILE A 329 -7.49 -19.05 0.45
N GLU A 330 -6.57 -19.18 1.40
CA GLU A 330 -5.60 -20.28 1.46
C GLU A 330 -6.29 -21.65 1.41
N GLU A 331 -7.29 -21.87 2.27
CA GLU A 331 -8.05 -23.12 2.31
C GLU A 331 -8.72 -23.42 0.96
N CYS A 332 -9.26 -22.39 0.29
CA CYS A 332 -9.86 -22.53 -1.03
C CYS A 332 -8.82 -22.87 -2.11
N VAL A 333 -7.66 -22.21 -2.11
CA VAL A 333 -6.57 -22.46 -3.07
C VAL A 333 -6.02 -23.88 -2.89
N LYS A 334 -5.74 -24.31 -1.65
CA LYS A 334 -5.20 -25.65 -1.35
C LYS A 334 -6.15 -26.78 -1.74
N ARG A 335 -7.44 -26.64 -1.44
CA ARG A 335 -8.44 -27.69 -1.72
C ARG A 335 -8.90 -27.73 -3.19
N LYS A 336 -8.42 -26.82 -4.04
CA LYS A 336 -9.03 -26.53 -5.35
C LYS A 336 -10.54 -26.32 -5.19
N GLY A 337 -10.92 -25.52 -4.19
CA GLY A 337 -12.31 -25.22 -3.85
C GLY A 337 -13.10 -24.69 -5.03
N SER A 338 -14.43 -24.67 -4.92
CA SER A 338 -15.26 -24.20 -6.02
C SER A 338 -14.90 -22.75 -6.37
N SER A 339 -14.93 -22.40 -7.67
CA SER A 339 -14.59 -21.05 -8.12
C SER A 339 -15.43 -19.96 -7.42
N ARG A 340 -16.61 -20.31 -6.90
CA ARG A 340 -17.51 -19.42 -6.17
C ARG A 340 -17.06 -19.17 -4.73
N GLU A 341 -16.58 -20.18 -4.02
CA GLU A 341 -16.08 -20.03 -2.64
C GLU A 341 -14.82 -19.18 -2.61
N LEU A 342 -13.89 -19.41 -3.53
CA LEU A 342 -12.68 -18.59 -3.66
C LEU A 342 -13.02 -17.13 -3.95
N LEU A 343 -14.00 -16.90 -4.83
CA LEU A 343 -14.47 -15.56 -5.20
C LEU A 343 -15.05 -14.83 -4.00
N GLU A 344 -15.86 -15.51 -3.20
CA GLU A 344 -16.45 -14.94 -1.99
C GLU A 344 -15.40 -14.67 -0.90
N ALA A 345 -14.40 -15.55 -0.76
CA ALA A 345 -13.26 -15.31 0.13
C ALA A 345 -12.44 -14.07 -0.33
N CYS A 346 -12.22 -13.90 -1.64
CA CYS A 346 -11.60 -12.70 -2.20
C CYS A 346 -12.45 -11.44 -1.95
N ASN A 347 -13.77 -11.51 -2.14
CA ASN A 347 -14.70 -10.42 -1.83
C ASN A 347 -14.55 -9.98 -0.37
N GLN A 348 -14.52 -10.94 0.56
CA GLN A 348 -14.35 -10.69 2.00
C GLN A 348 -13.02 -9.99 2.29
N PHE A 349 -11.92 -10.46 1.68
CA PHE A 349 -10.60 -9.84 1.88
C PHE A 349 -10.56 -8.39 1.39
N TYR A 350 -10.95 -8.11 0.15
CA TYR A 350 -10.90 -6.74 -0.41
C TYR A 350 -11.94 -5.79 0.21
N THR A 351 -13.02 -6.35 0.76
CA THR A 351 -13.98 -5.58 1.55
C THR A 351 -13.38 -5.16 2.88
N ARG A 352 -12.64 -6.05 3.56
CA ARG A 352 -11.99 -5.75 4.85
C ARG A 352 -10.74 -4.89 4.71
N ILE A 353 -9.96 -5.07 3.65
CA ILE A 353 -8.70 -4.37 3.41
C ILE A 353 -8.85 -3.58 2.12
N PRO A 354 -9.14 -2.26 2.20
CA PRO A 354 -9.42 -1.43 1.03
C PRO A 354 -8.24 -1.41 0.05
N HIS A 355 -8.53 -1.76 -1.21
CA HIS A 355 -7.54 -1.73 -2.30
C HIS A 355 -8.00 -0.85 -3.46
N ASP A 356 -7.07 -0.09 -4.03
CA ASP A 356 -7.27 0.69 -5.25
C ASP A 356 -6.78 -0.07 -6.49
N PHE A 357 -7.74 -0.59 -7.26
CA PHE A 357 -7.49 -1.26 -8.55
C PHE A 357 -7.79 -0.37 -9.76
N GLY A 358 -8.05 0.93 -9.56
CA GLY A 358 -8.58 1.81 -10.60
C GLY A 358 -9.90 1.27 -11.13
N LEU A 359 -10.13 1.33 -12.45
CA LEU A 359 -11.35 0.84 -13.09
C LEU A 359 -11.36 -0.69 -13.33
N ARG A 360 -10.21 -1.36 -13.14
CA ARG A 360 -10.11 -2.80 -13.33
C ARG A 360 -10.83 -3.57 -12.23
N THR A 361 -11.36 -4.73 -12.59
CA THR A 361 -11.90 -5.69 -11.62
C THR A 361 -10.81 -6.09 -10.64
N PRO A 362 -11.09 -6.11 -9.32
CA PRO A 362 -10.16 -6.66 -8.34
C PRO A 362 -9.72 -8.08 -8.77
N PRO A 363 -8.42 -8.40 -8.75
CA PRO A 363 -7.94 -9.71 -9.17
C PRO A 363 -8.37 -10.79 -8.17
N ILE A 364 -8.55 -12.02 -8.64
CA ILE A 364 -8.79 -13.17 -7.75
C ILE A 364 -7.43 -13.69 -7.32
N ILE A 365 -7.25 -13.90 -6.00
CA ILE A 365 -6.03 -14.47 -5.43
C ILE A 365 -6.07 -15.98 -5.64
N ARG A 366 -5.25 -16.50 -6.54
CA ARG A 366 -5.25 -17.90 -6.98
C ARG A 366 -3.95 -18.65 -6.71
N SER A 367 -2.85 -17.93 -6.46
CA SER A 367 -1.53 -18.55 -6.24
C SER A 367 -0.98 -18.28 -4.85
N GLU A 368 0.00 -19.10 -4.44
CA GLU A 368 0.69 -18.91 -3.17
C GLU A 368 1.52 -17.60 -3.16
N GLU A 369 2.04 -17.19 -4.32
CA GLU A 369 2.78 -15.94 -4.49
C GLU A 369 1.88 -14.73 -4.29
N GLU A 370 0.70 -14.70 -4.90
CA GLU A 370 -0.27 -13.62 -4.70
C GLU A 370 -0.72 -13.56 -3.23
N LEU A 371 -0.89 -14.72 -2.57
CA LEU A 371 -1.22 -14.79 -1.15
C LEU A 371 -0.08 -14.23 -0.28
N LYS A 372 1.18 -14.57 -0.57
CA LYS A 372 2.38 -14.02 0.08
C LYS A 372 2.44 -12.51 -0.02
N GLU A 373 2.15 -11.94 -1.19
CA GLU A 373 2.11 -10.48 -1.35
C GLU A 373 1.07 -9.82 -0.45
N LYS A 374 -0.09 -10.46 -0.25
CA LYS A 374 -1.15 -9.94 0.63
C LYS A 374 -0.85 -10.13 2.12
N ILE A 375 -0.15 -11.19 2.49
CA ILE A 375 0.38 -11.37 3.84
C ILE A 375 1.39 -10.26 4.15
N ALA A 376 2.34 -10.01 3.24
CA ALA A 376 3.33 -8.96 3.39
C ALA A 376 2.69 -7.56 3.52
N LEU A 377 1.56 -7.32 2.84
CA LEU A 377 0.80 -6.07 2.99
C LEU A 377 0.26 -5.91 4.42
N LEU A 378 -0.33 -6.97 4.99
CA LEU A 378 -0.87 -6.92 6.36
C LEU A 378 0.23 -6.76 7.41
N GLU A 379 1.38 -7.39 7.20
CA GLU A 379 2.56 -7.21 8.06
C GLU A 379 3.04 -5.74 8.03
N ALA A 380 3.20 -5.17 6.83
CA ALA A 380 3.59 -3.77 6.67
C ALA A 380 2.57 -2.80 7.29
N LEU A 381 1.26 -3.04 7.10
CA LEU A 381 0.21 -2.22 7.72
C LEU A 381 0.26 -2.26 9.25
N SER A 382 0.57 -3.43 9.83
CA SER A 382 0.72 -3.58 11.29
C SER A 382 1.92 -2.79 11.81
N ASP A 383 3.07 -2.84 11.12
CA ASP A 383 4.27 -2.12 11.55
C ASP A 383 4.15 -0.61 11.35
N ILE A 384 3.53 -0.18 10.25
CA ILE A 384 3.23 1.24 10.03
C ILE A 384 2.26 1.76 11.09
N GLN A 385 1.29 0.96 11.54
CA GLN A 385 0.40 1.35 12.63
C GLN A 385 1.17 1.64 13.92
N ILE A 386 2.14 0.79 14.26
CA ILE A 386 3.03 0.98 15.40
C ILE A 386 3.87 2.25 15.22
N ALA A 387 4.46 2.43 14.04
CA ALA A 387 5.31 3.57 13.73
C ALA A 387 4.55 4.91 13.81
N VAL A 388 3.34 4.97 13.26
CA VAL A 388 2.51 6.18 13.33
C VAL A 388 2.10 6.49 14.77
N LYS A 389 1.69 5.48 15.56
CA LYS A 389 1.37 5.66 16.98
C LYS A 389 2.59 6.17 17.76
N MET A 390 3.78 5.62 17.48
CA MET A 390 5.04 6.06 18.08
C MET A 390 5.34 7.53 17.75
N VAL A 391 5.33 7.90 16.46
CA VAL A 391 5.60 9.27 16.01
C VAL A 391 4.61 10.27 16.63
N GLN A 392 3.32 9.93 16.69
CA GLN A 392 2.28 10.78 17.29
C GLN A 392 2.48 10.96 18.81
N SER A 393 2.81 9.89 19.54
CA SER A 393 3.07 9.97 20.98
C SER A 393 4.29 10.84 21.32
N SER A 394 5.24 10.94 20.39
CA SER A 394 6.48 11.72 20.52
C SER A 394 6.35 13.20 20.08
N ALA A 395 5.13 13.70 19.80
CA ALA A 395 4.94 15.02 19.21
C ALA A 395 5.16 16.20 20.18
N TYR A 396 4.84 16.04 21.49
CA TYR A 396 4.89 17.11 22.49
C TYR A 396 6.05 16.95 23.48
N GLY A 397 6.73 18.05 23.81
CA GLY A 397 7.91 18.07 24.68
C GLY A 397 9.06 18.96 24.19
N ASP A 398 9.94 19.34 25.12
CA ASP A 398 11.08 20.26 24.90
C ASP A 398 12.28 19.61 24.19
N GLU A 399 12.26 18.30 24.00
CA GLU A 399 13.31 17.52 23.34
C GLU A 399 13.16 17.52 21.81
N HIS A 400 14.28 17.30 21.13
CA HIS A 400 14.27 17.12 19.68
C HIS A 400 13.37 15.93 19.29
N PRO A 401 12.56 16.01 18.22
CA PRO A 401 11.64 14.94 17.84
C PRO A 401 12.32 13.58 17.61
N LEU A 402 13.50 13.56 16.98
CA LEU A 402 14.25 12.32 16.76
C LEU A 402 14.67 11.64 18.06
N ASP A 403 15.05 12.41 19.08
CA ASP A 403 15.46 11.91 20.38
C ASP A 403 14.29 11.24 21.11
N ARG A 404 13.10 11.83 21.01
CA ARG A 404 11.87 11.22 21.55
C ARG A 404 11.48 9.96 20.81
N GLN A 405 11.56 9.97 19.48
CA GLN A 405 11.32 8.78 18.65
C GLN A 405 12.31 7.66 18.99
N TYR A 406 13.60 7.98 19.15
CA TYR A 406 14.63 7.04 19.56
C TYR A 406 14.34 6.43 20.93
N ASN A 407 13.98 7.26 21.91
CA ASN A 407 13.61 6.79 23.25
C ASN A 407 12.38 5.87 23.19
N ALA A 408 11.40 6.18 22.34
CA ALA A 408 10.20 5.37 22.16
C ALA A 408 10.48 4.00 21.49
N LEU A 409 11.59 3.85 20.76
CA LEU A 409 12.02 2.54 20.25
C LEU A 409 12.49 1.60 21.38
N GLN A 410 12.86 2.12 22.55
CA GLN A 410 13.43 1.32 23.65
C GLN A 410 14.55 0.37 23.17
N CYS A 411 15.35 0.87 22.23
CA CYS A 411 16.38 0.10 21.55
C CYS A 411 17.60 1.00 21.34
N GLN A 412 18.71 0.63 21.98
CA GLN A 412 19.96 1.35 21.83
C GLN A 412 20.59 0.96 20.49
N LEU A 413 20.92 1.98 19.70
CA LEU A 413 21.63 1.88 18.43
C LEU A 413 22.92 2.67 18.55
N GLN A 414 24.07 1.98 18.46
CA GLN A 414 25.39 2.61 18.53
C GLN A 414 26.16 2.35 17.22
N PRO A 415 26.51 3.39 16.45
CA PRO A 415 27.28 3.24 15.22
C PRO A 415 28.65 2.62 15.48
N LEU A 416 29.02 1.63 14.69
CA LEU A 416 30.34 1.03 14.73
C LEU A 416 31.33 1.82 13.87
N SER A 417 32.56 1.95 14.37
CA SER A 417 33.68 2.49 13.58
C SER A 417 34.07 1.52 12.48
N SER A 418 34.28 2.01 11.27
CA SER A 418 34.73 1.21 10.12
C SER A 418 36.09 0.55 10.32
N CYS A 419 36.92 1.10 11.21
CA CYS A 419 38.21 0.52 11.58
C CYS A 419 38.10 -0.59 12.63
N SER A 420 36.93 -0.82 13.21
CA SER A 420 36.76 -1.86 14.24
C SER A 420 36.80 -3.26 13.64
N GLN A 421 37.35 -4.21 14.40
CA GLN A 421 37.37 -5.62 14.00
C GLN A 421 35.95 -6.16 13.75
N GLU A 422 34.98 -5.76 14.57
CA GLU A 422 33.59 -6.16 14.41
C GLU A 422 33.01 -5.70 13.07
N TYR A 423 33.23 -4.43 12.70
CA TYR A 423 32.78 -3.89 11.42
C TYR A 423 33.37 -4.67 10.24
N GLN A 424 34.68 -4.91 10.24
CA GLN A 424 35.37 -5.63 9.16
C GLN A 424 34.90 -7.08 9.03
N VAL A 425 34.62 -7.75 10.16
CA VAL A 425 34.05 -9.11 10.16
C VAL A 425 32.65 -9.09 9.56
N ILE A 426 31.79 -8.16 9.97
CA ILE A 426 30.41 -8.08 9.47
C ILE A 426 30.37 -7.70 7.98
N GLU A 427 31.19 -6.74 7.55
CA GLU A 427 31.33 -6.36 6.14
C GLU A 427 31.81 -7.55 5.31
N ARG A 428 32.84 -8.26 5.77
CA ARG A 428 33.30 -9.49 5.11
C ARG A 428 32.20 -10.55 5.05
N TYR A 429 31.42 -10.71 6.12
CA TYR A 429 30.31 -11.66 6.13
C TYR A 429 29.26 -11.30 5.08
N LEU A 430 28.90 -10.02 4.96
CA LEU A 430 27.99 -9.53 3.92
C LEU A 430 28.49 -9.88 2.51
N GLN A 431 29.76 -9.56 2.21
CA GLN A 431 30.34 -9.73 0.88
C GLN A 431 30.55 -11.20 0.51
N THR A 432 31.13 -11.99 1.43
CA THR A 432 31.46 -13.40 1.14
C THR A 432 30.24 -14.30 1.03
N THR A 433 29.10 -13.89 1.60
CA THR A 433 27.85 -14.65 1.53
C THR A 433 26.82 -14.09 0.56
N HIS A 434 27.27 -13.24 -0.37
CA HIS A 434 26.46 -12.85 -1.53
C HIS A 434 26.32 -14.04 -2.47
N ALA A 435 25.10 -14.57 -2.58
CA ALA A 435 24.80 -15.72 -3.41
C ALA A 435 25.01 -15.45 -4.91
N PRO A 436 25.69 -16.34 -5.66
CA PRO A 436 26.00 -16.11 -7.07
C PRO A 436 24.77 -16.08 -7.99
N THR A 437 23.63 -16.63 -7.56
CA THR A 437 22.37 -16.56 -8.33
C THR A 437 21.62 -15.25 -8.16
N HIS A 438 22.01 -14.38 -7.22
CA HIS A 438 21.40 -13.07 -6.99
C HIS A 438 22.32 -11.99 -7.59
N SER A 439 22.54 -12.05 -8.90
CA SER A 439 23.52 -11.22 -9.62
C SER A 439 22.94 -9.91 -10.15
N ASP A 440 21.66 -9.64 -9.92
CA ASP A 440 20.93 -8.46 -10.35
C ASP A 440 21.32 -7.19 -9.56
N PHE A 441 21.89 -7.37 -8.37
CA PHE A 441 22.45 -6.28 -7.54
C PHE A 441 23.74 -6.69 -6.85
N THR A 442 24.54 -5.68 -6.49
CA THR A 442 25.58 -5.81 -5.46
C THR A 442 25.20 -4.99 -4.22
N MET A 443 25.88 -5.22 -3.09
CA MET A 443 25.60 -4.54 -1.83
C MET A 443 26.83 -3.82 -1.30
N THR A 444 26.67 -2.55 -0.93
CA THR A 444 27.69 -1.75 -0.26
C THR A 444 27.22 -1.41 1.15
N VAL A 445 28.05 -1.65 2.16
CA VAL A 445 27.77 -1.21 3.53
C VAL A 445 27.91 0.30 3.60
N LEU A 446 26.87 0.98 4.08
CA LEU A 446 26.93 2.41 4.42
C LEU A 446 27.28 2.56 5.90
N ASP A 447 26.52 1.91 6.77
CA ASP A 447 26.71 1.96 8.22
C ASP A 447 26.37 0.63 8.87
N ILE A 448 27.00 0.37 10.01
CA ILE A 448 26.67 -0.75 10.88
C ILE A 448 26.42 -0.18 12.27
N PHE A 449 25.29 -0.54 12.85
CA PHE A 449 24.90 -0.17 14.21
C PHE A 449 24.91 -1.44 15.06
N SER A 450 25.54 -1.41 16.22
CA SER A 450 25.22 -2.40 17.26
C SER A 450 23.84 -2.09 17.83
N VAL A 451 23.10 -3.16 18.12
CA VAL A 451 21.70 -3.13 18.56
C VAL A 451 21.63 -3.76 19.94
N ASP A 452 21.03 -3.04 20.89
CA ASP A 452 20.72 -3.55 22.23
C ASP A 452 19.29 -3.13 22.59
N ARG A 453 18.33 -4.04 22.38
CA ARG A 453 16.92 -3.80 22.68
C ARG A 453 16.63 -4.15 24.14
N GLU A 454 15.87 -3.28 24.80
CA GLU A 454 15.53 -3.45 26.22
C GLU A 454 14.89 -4.82 26.50
N GLY A 455 15.47 -5.54 27.46
CA GLY A 455 15.01 -6.86 27.91
C GLY A 455 15.46 -8.05 27.06
N GLU A 456 15.97 -7.86 25.83
CA GLU A 456 16.30 -8.98 24.93
C GLU A 456 17.53 -9.77 25.39
N LYS A 457 18.56 -9.08 25.88
CA LYS A 457 19.78 -9.69 26.44
C LYS A 457 19.51 -10.63 27.62
N ASN A 458 18.50 -10.32 28.44
CA ASN A 458 18.11 -11.14 29.58
C ASN A 458 17.13 -12.26 29.18
N GLY A 459 16.45 -12.11 28.05
CA GLY A 459 15.43 -13.04 27.56
C GLY A 459 15.97 -14.13 26.64
N ILE A 460 17.19 -14.00 26.11
CA ILE A 460 17.78 -15.04 25.25
C ILE A 460 17.96 -16.35 26.04
N LEU A 461 17.56 -17.47 25.43
CA LEU A 461 17.81 -18.83 25.92
C LEU A 461 19.30 -19.19 25.81
N SER A 462 20.13 -18.50 26.60
CA SER A 462 21.60 -18.61 26.62
C SER A 462 22.13 -20.02 26.95
N GLN A 463 21.26 -20.88 27.51
CA GLN A 463 21.57 -22.28 27.79
C GLN A 463 21.59 -23.16 26.53
N LEU A 464 20.98 -22.72 25.44
CA LEU A 464 20.99 -23.48 24.18
C LEU A 464 22.35 -23.33 23.47
N HIS A 465 22.89 -24.46 23.01
CA HIS A 465 24.08 -24.49 22.16
C HIS A 465 23.75 -24.05 20.73
N ASN A 466 24.75 -24.11 19.84
CA ASN A 466 24.61 -23.78 18.42
C ASN A 466 24.03 -22.36 18.21
N ARG A 467 24.75 -21.38 18.76
CA ARG A 467 24.43 -19.96 18.60
C ARG A 467 25.11 -19.43 17.36
N THR A 468 24.30 -19.02 16.39
CA THR A 468 24.78 -18.58 15.08
C THR A 468 24.29 -17.18 14.78
N LEU A 469 25.16 -16.34 14.23
CA LEU A 469 24.83 -15.00 13.78
C LEU A 469 24.26 -15.11 12.37
N LEU A 470 22.98 -14.81 12.19
CA LEU A 470 22.25 -15.03 10.93
C LEU A 470 21.53 -13.78 10.43
N TRP A 471 21.33 -13.72 9.12
CA TRP A 471 20.71 -12.60 8.42
C TRP A 471 19.20 -12.65 8.45
N HIS A 472 18.58 -11.51 8.72
CA HIS A 472 17.16 -11.24 8.52
C HIS A 472 16.99 -9.95 7.71
N GLY A 473 16.11 -9.98 6.71
CA GLY A 473 15.80 -8.82 5.88
C GLY A 473 14.31 -8.53 5.90
N SER A 474 13.96 -7.25 5.82
CA SER A 474 12.58 -6.77 5.85
C SER A 474 12.47 -5.41 5.17
N ARG A 475 11.25 -5.04 4.75
CA ARG A 475 10.96 -3.75 4.11
C ARG A 475 11.29 -2.59 5.05
N LEU A 476 11.65 -1.43 4.49
CA LEU A 476 11.95 -0.23 5.28
C LEU A 476 10.82 0.16 6.26
N SER A 477 9.56 -0.02 5.85
CA SER A 477 8.36 0.27 6.66
C SER A 477 8.26 -0.53 7.96
N ASN A 478 8.98 -1.65 8.07
CA ASN A 478 8.81 -2.61 9.15
C ASN A 478 9.79 -2.39 10.32
N TRP A 479 10.86 -1.64 10.10
CA TRP A 479 11.97 -1.55 11.07
C TRP A 479 11.62 -0.83 12.37
N VAL A 480 10.70 0.13 12.35
CA VAL A 480 10.21 0.74 13.59
C VAL A 480 9.50 -0.29 14.46
N GLY A 481 8.67 -1.16 13.86
CA GLY A 481 8.01 -2.27 14.55
C GLY A 481 9.01 -3.30 15.08
N ILE A 482 9.99 -3.68 14.25
CA ILE A 482 11.02 -4.67 14.62
C ILE A 482 11.92 -4.15 15.74
N LEU A 483 12.39 -2.91 15.68
CA LEU A 483 13.29 -2.36 16.70
C LEU A 483 12.56 -2.13 18.04
N SER A 484 11.29 -1.72 18.00
CA SER A 484 10.51 -1.48 19.23
C SER A 484 9.99 -2.76 19.89
N GLN A 485 9.54 -3.75 19.10
CA GLN A 485 8.86 -4.94 19.64
C GLN A 485 9.66 -6.24 19.47
N GLY A 486 10.79 -6.19 18.77
CA GLY A 486 11.56 -7.38 18.38
C GLY A 486 10.96 -8.12 17.18
N LEU A 487 11.66 -9.17 16.75
CA LEU A 487 11.16 -10.10 15.73
C LEU A 487 10.01 -10.93 16.31
N ARG A 488 8.89 -11.00 15.57
CA ARG A 488 7.66 -11.67 16.02
C ARG A 488 7.31 -12.82 15.10
N VAL A 489 6.71 -13.86 15.68
CA VAL A 489 6.09 -14.94 14.90
C VAL A 489 4.77 -14.43 14.34
N ALA A 490 4.45 -14.81 13.10
CA ALA A 490 3.18 -14.47 12.47
C ALA A 490 1.98 -14.91 13.35
N PRO A 491 0.90 -14.12 13.41
CA PRO A 491 -0.21 -14.40 14.31
C PRO A 491 -0.96 -15.70 13.94
N PRO A 492 -1.68 -16.35 14.89
CA PRO A 492 -2.38 -17.63 14.66
C PRO A 492 -3.40 -17.60 13.50
N GLU A 493 -4.05 -16.46 13.32
CA GLU A 493 -4.98 -16.11 12.24
C GLU A 493 -4.35 -15.98 10.85
N ALA A 494 -3.04 -15.73 10.74
CA ALA A 494 -2.37 -15.62 9.44
C ALA A 494 -2.45 -16.96 8.67
N PRO A 495 -2.50 -16.95 7.33
CA PRO A 495 -2.30 -18.17 6.54
C PRO A 495 -0.94 -18.81 6.85
N VAL A 496 -0.81 -20.13 6.71
CA VAL A 496 0.52 -20.77 6.80
C VAL A 496 1.23 -20.75 5.45
N THR A 497 0.47 -20.72 4.35
CA THR A 497 0.97 -20.52 2.99
C THR A 497 1.65 -19.17 2.91
N GLY A 498 2.95 -19.21 2.64
CA GLY A 498 3.83 -18.06 2.83
C GLY A 498 5.09 -18.44 3.58
N TYR A 499 4.96 -19.34 4.54
CA TYR A 499 6.02 -19.77 5.43
C TYR A 499 6.40 -21.22 5.14
N MET A 500 7.53 -21.45 4.46
CA MET A 500 7.90 -22.76 3.93
C MET A 500 8.02 -23.86 4.99
N PHE A 501 8.31 -23.49 6.22
CA PHE A 501 8.50 -24.35 7.39
C PHE A 501 7.59 -23.96 8.56
N GLY A 502 6.37 -23.49 8.26
CA GLY A 502 5.41 -23.04 9.26
C GLY A 502 5.75 -21.66 9.84
N LYS A 503 4.88 -21.16 10.73
CA LYS A 503 5.00 -19.80 11.27
C LYS A 503 6.11 -19.73 12.31
N GLY A 504 7.19 -19.05 11.97
CA GLY A 504 8.35 -18.82 12.83
C GLY A 504 9.09 -17.56 12.40
N ILE A 505 10.24 -17.31 13.02
CA ILE A 505 11.16 -16.24 12.64
C ILE A 505 12.21 -16.85 11.71
N TYR A 506 12.27 -16.36 10.48
CA TYR A 506 13.11 -16.89 9.41
C TYR A 506 14.43 -16.12 9.32
N PHE A 507 15.51 -16.88 9.20
CA PHE A 507 16.88 -16.39 9.02
C PHE A 507 17.58 -17.13 7.89
N ALA A 508 18.61 -16.50 7.33
CA ALA A 508 19.51 -17.12 6.35
C ALA A 508 20.97 -16.95 6.76
N ASP A 509 21.81 -17.88 6.32
CA ASP A 509 23.27 -17.78 6.41
C ASP A 509 23.89 -17.03 5.22
N MET A 510 23.11 -16.84 4.13
CA MET A 510 23.47 -16.09 2.94
C MET A 510 22.88 -14.67 2.95
N SER A 511 23.72 -13.64 2.89
CA SER A 511 23.32 -12.23 2.98
C SER A 511 22.28 -11.85 1.91
N SER A 512 22.56 -12.15 0.63
CA SER A 512 21.71 -11.72 -0.47
C SER A 512 20.35 -12.42 -0.49
N LYS A 513 20.21 -13.59 0.16
CA LYS A 513 18.91 -14.24 0.33
C LYS A 513 17.99 -13.41 1.23
N SER A 514 18.50 -12.97 2.39
CA SER A 514 17.76 -12.07 3.27
C SER A 514 17.58 -10.69 2.65
N ALA A 515 18.56 -10.20 1.86
CA ALA A 515 18.50 -8.90 1.19
C ALA A 515 17.32 -8.76 0.20
N ASN A 516 16.89 -9.86 -0.43
CA ASN A 516 15.71 -9.83 -1.31
C ASN A 516 14.42 -9.43 -0.56
N TYR A 517 14.35 -9.66 0.76
CA TYR A 517 13.22 -9.25 1.59
C TYR A 517 13.23 -7.75 1.96
N CYS A 518 14.30 -7.01 1.60
CA CYS A 518 14.32 -5.56 1.73
C CYS A 518 13.46 -4.85 0.68
N PHE A 519 13.20 -5.51 -0.47
CA PHE A 519 12.50 -4.94 -1.62
C PHE A 519 13.07 -3.58 -2.10
N ALA A 520 14.38 -3.38 -1.96
CA ALA A 520 15.08 -2.24 -2.55
C ALA A 520 14.96 -2.27 -4.08
N ASN A 521 15.03 -1.13 -4.74
CA ASN A 521 14.93 -1.04 -6.20
C ASN A 521 15.75 0.15 -6.74
N GLN A 522 15.70 0.38 -8.06
CA GLN A 522 16.49 1.44 -8.70
C GLN A 522 16.14 2.86 -8.21
N ARG A 523 14.91 3.09 -7.73
CA ARG A 523 14.50 4.37 -7.15
C ARG A 523 14.90 4.44 -5.67
N ASN A 524 14.58 3.39 -4.92
CA ASN A 524 14.87 3.28 -3.49
C ASN A 524 15.98 2.25 -3.26
N LYS A 525 17.23 2.71 -3.37
CA LYS A 525 18.43 1.86 -3.33
C LYS A 525 18.91 1.53 -1.91
N THR A 526 18.39 2.17 -0.89
CA THR A 526 18.80 1.92 0.50
C THR A 526 17.89 0.87 1.13
N GLY A 527 18.47 -0.12 1.79
CA GLY A 527 17.75 -1.09 2.59
C GLY A 527 18.47 -1.35 3.91
N LEU A 528 17.78 -2.04 4.82
CA LEU A 528 18.36 -2.45 6.09
C LEU A 528 18.39 -3.98 6.18
N LEU A 529 19.47 -4.50 6.76
CA LEU A 529 19.65 -5.91 7.06
C LEU A 529 19.99 -6.08 8.53
N LEU A 530 19.42 -7.08 9.17
CA LEU A 530 19.65 -7.38 10.57
C LEU A 530 20.48 -8.65 10.71
N LEU A 531 21.47 -8.61 11.58
CA LEU A 531 22.16 -9.77 12.12
C LEU A 531 21.69 -10.01 13.55
N SER A 532 21.19 -11.21 13.79
CA SER A 532 20.75 -11.65 15.12
C SER A 532 21.56 -12.87 15.55
N GLU A 533 21.92 -12.90 16.83
CA GLU A 533 22.35 -14.13 17.50
C GLU A 533 21.12 -15.01 17.66
N VAL A 534 21.13 -16.16 16.99
CA VAL A 534 20.02 -17.12 17.00
C VAL A 534 20.48 -18.38 17.70
N ALA A 535 19.81 -18.72 18.80
CA ALA A 535 20.04 -19.93 19.57
C ALA A 535 19.29 -21.10 18.92
N LEU A 536 19.94 -21.77 17.98
CA LEU A 536 19.32 -22.83 17.17
C LEU A 536 19.15 -24.13 17.97
N GLY A 537 20.03 -24.41 18.93
CA GLY A 537 20.11 -25.71 19.60
C GLY A 537 20.21 -26.85 18.58
N ASP A 538 19.56 -27.96 18.88
CA ASP A 538 19.40 -29.07 17.94
C ASP A 538 18.30 -28.78 16.91
N SER A 539 18.70 -28.61 15.65
CA SER A 539 17.77 -28.36 14.55
C SER A 539 17.13 -29.65 13.99
N ASN A 540 15.87 -29.55 13.59
CA ASN A 540 15.16 -30.50 12.74
C ASN A 540 15.52 -30.18 11.28
N GLU A 541 16.27 -31.06 10.62
CA GLU A 541 16.74 -30.81 9.25
C GLU A 541 15.72 -31.34 8.23
N LEU A 542 15.30 -30.47 7.31
CA LEU A 542 14.27 -30.77 6.33
C LEU A 542 14.75 -30.48 4.90
N LEU A 543 14.43 -31.39 3.98
CA LEU A 543 14.79 -31.28 2.56
C LEU A 543 13.71 -30.58 1.73
N ALA A 544 12.45 -30.73 2.12
CA ALA A 544 11.29 -30.21 1.43
C ALA A 544 10.47 -29.33 2.38
N ALA A 545 9.66 -28.43 1.80
CA ALA A 545 8.74 -27.59 2.55
C ALA A 545 7.80 -28.44 3.42
N ASP A 546 7.60 -28.00 4.66
CA ASP A 546 6.69 -28.62 5.61
C ASP A 546 6.02 -27.51 6.44
N TYR A 547 4.77 -27.21 6.10
CA TYR A 547 3.99 -26.18 6.78
C TYR A 547 3.71 -26.50 8.26
N GLU A 548 3.89 -27.76 8.68
CA GLU A 548 3.73 -28.22 10.06
C GLU A 548 5.06 -28.33 10.82
N ALA A 549 6.19 -27.89 10.23
CA ALA A 549 7.52 -28.01 10.84
C ALA A 549 7.68 -27.29 12.20
N ALA A 550 6.75 -26.40 12.56
CA ALA A 550 6.64 -25.83 13.91
C ALA A 550 6.35 -26.89 14.99
N LYS A 551 5.79 -28.04 14.62
CA LYS A 551 5.63 -29.22 15.48
C LYS A 551 6.96 -29.96 15.56
N LEU A 552 7.89 -29.37 16.30
CA LEU A 552 9.24 -29.89 16.45
C LEU A 552 9.23 -31.30 17.07
N PRO A 553 10.03 -32.25 16.54
CA PRO A 553 10.29 -33.53 17.20
C PRO A 553 10.90 -33.34 18.60
N ALA A 554 10.73 -34.34 19.47
CA ALA A 554 11.28 -34.29 20.82
C ALA A 554 12.81 -34.01 20.80
N GLY A 555 13.25 -33.06 21.62
CA GLY A 555 14.65 -32.63 21.71
C GLY A 555 15.10 -31.67 20.61
N LYS A 556 14.25 -31.30 19.66
CA LYS A 556 14.56 -30.27 18.65
C LYS A 556 14.06 -28.90 19.09
N HIS A 557 14.78 -27.86 18.69
CA HIS A 557 14.55 -26.47 19.13
C HIS A 557 14.34 -25.49 17.96
N SER A 558 14.73 -25.90 16.75
CA SER A 558 14.62 -25.09 15.52
C SER A 558 14.43 -26.00 14.31
N THR A 559 14.08 -25.42 13.17
CA THR A 559 14.06 -26.11 11.87
C THR A 559 15.15 -25.54 10.97
N LYS A 560 15.85 -26.42 10.26
CA LYS A 560 16.84 -26.06 9.24
C LYS A 560 16.42 -26.61 7.89
N GLY A 561 16.03 -25.73 6.98
CA GLY A 561 15.83 -26.07 5.58
C GLY A 561 17.19 -26.27 4.92
N LEU A 562 17.46 -27.48 4.42
CA LEU A 562 18.75 -27.82 3.83
C LEU A 562 18.85 -27.34 2.37
N GLY A 563 19.76 -26.40 2.13
CA GLY A 563 20.05 -25.86 0.81
C GLY A 563 21.13 -26.62 0.05
N GLN A 564 21.12 -26.53 -1.28
CA GLN A 564 22.18 -27.03 -2.17
C GLN A 564 23.51 -26.26 -1.99
N THR A 565 23.44 -25.03 -1.50
CA THR A 565 24.58 -24.14 -1.28
C THR A 565 24.53 -23.58 0.13
N SER A 566 25.64 -23.66 0.87
CA SER A 566 25.80 -23.04 2.19
C SER A 566 27.20 -22.44 2.32
N PRO A 567 27.44 -21.51 3.24
CA PRO A 567 28.80 -21.07 3.56
C PRO A 567 29.69 -22.26 3.94
N ASP A 568 30.97 -22.19 3.58
CA ASP A 568 31.95 -23.21 3.93
C ASP A 568 32.21 -23.22 5.45
N PRO A 569 31.88 -24.31 6.17
CA PRO A 569 32.06 -24.39 7.62
C PRO A 569 33.51 -24.18 8.08
N SER A 570 34.51 -24.45 7.22
CA SER A 570 35.92 -24.24 7.55
C SER A 570 36.32 -22.77 7.64
N ASN A 571 35.55 -21.87 7.03
CA ASN A 571 35.76 -20.43 7.09
C ASN A 571 35.03 -19.77 8.27
N ALA A 572 34.23 -20.53 9.03
CA ALA A 572 33.47 -19.99 10.15
C ALA A 572 34.39 -19.32 11.18
N VAL A 573 34.01 -18.11 11.60
CA VAL A 573 34.72 -17.37 12.65
C VAL A 573 33.83 -17.21 13.87
N THR A 574 34.42 -16.78 14.99
CA THR A 574 33.66 -16.46 16.21
C THR A 574 33.69 -14.96 16.44
N LEU A 575 32.52 -14.35 16.67
CA LEU A 575 32.38 -12.95 17.06
C LEU A 575 31.57 -12.91 18.37
N ASN A 576 32.17 -12.38 19.44
CA ASN A 576 31.52 -12.29 20.77
C ASN A 576 30.94 -13.62 21.29
N GLY A 577 31.60 -14.74 21.01
CA GLY A 577 31.18 -16.08 21.43
C GLY A 577 30.06 -16.70 20.58
N VAL A 578 29.75 -16.11 19.44
CA VAL A 578 28.73 -16.57 18.47
C VAL A 578 29.41 -16.96 17.16
N THR A 579 28.96 -18.07 16.55
CA THR A 579 29.46 -18.54 15.26
C THR A 579 28.98 -17.64 14.12
N VAL A 580 29.89 -17.19 13.26
CA VAL A 580 29.60 -16.43 12.04
C VAL A 580 29.98 -17.30 10.83
N PRO A 581 29.00 -17.83 10.07
CA PRO A 581 29.25 -18.76 8.97
C PRO A 581 29.72 -18.02 7.71
N MET A 582 31.02 -17.70 7.65
CA MET A 582 31.61 -16.96 6.53
C MET A 582 31.57 -17.74 5.21
N GLY A 583 31.40 -17.01 4.11
CA GLY A 583 31.50 -17.60 2.78
C GLY A 583 32.95 -17.84 2.32
N PRO A 584 33.15 -18.19 1.04
CA PRO A 584 32.14 -18.30 -0.01
C PRO A 584 31.20 -19.50 0.18
N GLY A 585 30.09 -19.49 -0.55
CA GLY A 585 29.18 -20.62 -0.60
C GLY A 585 29.79 -21.83 -1.30
N MET A 586 29.64 -23.02 -0.72
CA MET A 586 30.03 -24.31 -1.28
C MET A 586 28.82 -25.22 -1.50
N LYS A 587 28.97 -26.24 -2.36
CA LYS A 587 27.92 -27.24 -2.57
C LYS A 587 27.86 -28.20 -1.39
N THR A 588 26.64 -28.43 -0.88
CA THR A 588 26.39 -29.28 0.30
C THR A 588 26.19 -30.76 -0.05
N GLY A 589 26.01 -31.10 -1.34
CA GLY A 589 25.60 -32.43 -1.80
C GLY A 589 24.10 -32.72 -1.66
N VAL A 590 23.35 -31.81 -1.03
CA VAL A 590 21.87 -31.88 -0.94
C VAL A 590 21.27 -31.78 -2.34
N GLY A 591 20.24 -32.59 -2.63
CA GLY A 591 19.53 -32.57 -3.92
C GLY A 591 20.17 -33.37 -5.06
N ALA A 592 21.34 -33.98 -4.85
CA ALA A 592 22.03 -34.79 -5.87
C ALA A 592 21.24 -36.02 -6.38
N GLY A 593 20.27 -36.49 -5.59
CA GLY A 593 19.41 -37.65 -5.90
C GLY A 593 18.15 -37.36 -6.71
N GLY A 594 17.94 -36.14 -7.23
CA GLY A 594 16.84 -35.84 -8.16
C GLY A 594 15.49 -35.47 -7.53
N GLY A 595 15.47 -34.67 -6.45
CA GLY A 595 14.27 -34.14 -5.82
C GLY A 595 14.24 -32.61 -5.73
N TYR A 596 13.07 -32.04 -5.42
CA TYR A 596 12.95 -30.62 -5.11
C TYR A 596 13.79 -30.30 -3.86
N SER A 597 14.63 -29.28 -3.93
CA SER A 597 15.52 -28.88 -2.83
C SER A 597 15.70 -27.36 -2.83
N LEU A 598 15.90 -26.81 -1.65
CA LEU A 598 16.23 -25.40 -1.48
C LEU A 598 17.56 -25.08 -2.15
N LEU A 599 17.68 -23.90 -2.78
CA LEU A 599 18.98 -23.46 -3.30
C LEU A 599 19.98 -23.10 -2.19
N TYR A 600 19.47 -22.55 -1.08
CA TYR A 600 20.22 -22.04 0.05
C TYR A 600 19.51 -22.37 1.37
N ASN A 601 20.26 -22.49 2.46
CA ASN A 601 19.71 -22.82 3.77
C ASN A 601 18.65 -21.80 4.25
N GLU A 602 17.79 -22.27 5.17
CA GLU A 602 16.92 -21.44 6.01
C GLU A 602 16.97 -21.94 7.44
N PHE A 603 16.94 -21.03 8.39
CA PHE A 603 16.90 -21.34 9.81
C PHE A 603 15.65 -20.71 10.40
N ILE A 604 14.85 -21.52 11.07
CA ILE A 604 13.55 -21.11 11.59
C ILE A 604 13.52 -21.43 13.08
N VAL A 605 13.24 -20.41 13.88
CA VAL A 605 12.93 -20.56 15.30
C VAL A 605 11.47 -20.20 15.55
N TYR A 606 10.83 -20.93 16.47
CA TYR A 606 9.40 -20.79 16.74
C TYR A 606 9.11 -20.06 18.05
N ASN A 607 10.17 -19.70 18.79
CA ASN A 607 10.11 -18.91 20.01
C ASN A 607 10.98 -17.64 19.85
N PRO A 608 10.41 -16.42 19.96
CA PRO A 608 11.18 -15.18 19.95
C PRO A 608 12.31 -15.10 20.98
N ALA A 609 12.21 -15.82 22.10
CA ALA A 609 13.29 -15.90 23.10
C ALA A 609 14.57 -16.62 22.61
N GLN A 610 14.54 -17.23 21.42
CA GLN A 610 15.73 -17.78 20.77
C GLN A 610 16.50 -16.75 19.94
N THR A 611 15.98 -15.53 19.79
CA THR A 611 16.61 -14.49 18.96
C THR A 611 17.11 -13.34 19.82
N HIS A 612 18.29 -12.84 19.48
CA HIS A 612 18.84 -11.61 20.05
C HIS A 612 19.43 -10.75 18.94
N MET A 613 18.78 -9.63 18.63
CA MET A 613 19.25 -8.65 17.66
C MET A 613 20.61 -8.08 18.07
N ARG A 614 21.61 -8.13 17.17
CA ARG A 614 22.98 -7.71 17.48
C ARG A 614 23.47 -6.56 16.63
N TYR A 615 23.23 -6.61 15.32
CA TYR A 615 23.72 -5.60 14.40
C TYR A 615 22.68 -5.25 13.34
N LEU A 616 22.46 -3.96 13.11
CA LEU A 616 21.64 -3.45 12.02
C LEU A 616 22.57 -2.80 11.00
N LEU A 617 22.51 -3.27 9.75
CA LEU A 617 23.30 -2.76 8.66
C LEU A 617 22.43 -1.89 7.78
N ARG A 618 22.92 -0.69 7.48
CA ARG A 618 22.39 0.16 6.41
C ARG A 618 23.19 -0.13 5.14
N VAL A 619 22.49 -0.62 4.11
CA VAL A 619 23.11 -1.14 2.90
C VAL A 619 22.57 -0.41 1.68
N GLN A 620 23.45 -0.08 0.75
CA GLN A 620 23.09 0.40 -0.57
C GLN A 620 23.10 -0.75 -1.58
N PHE A 621 21.98 -0.92 -2.28
CA PHE A 621 21.78 -1.87 -3.36
C PHE A 621 22.18 -1.21 -4.68
N ASN A 622 23.19 -1.77 -5.34
CA ASN A 622 23.69 -1.28 -6.61
C ASN A 622 23.13 -2.16 -7.73
N TYR A 623 22.02 -1.73 -8.31
CA TYR A 623 21.44 -2.37 -9.49
C TYR A 623 22.22 -1.96 -10.74
N SER A 624 22.60 -2.95 -11.54
CA SER A 624 23.12 -2.71 -12.89
C SER A 624 21.94 -2.38 -13.82
N SER A 625 22.06 -1.38 -14.69
CA SER A 625 21.04 -1.20 -15.76
C SER A 625 21.15 -2.41 -16.68
N LEU A 626 20.17 -3.32 -16.62
CA LEU A 626 20.17 -4.53 -17.45
C LEU A 626 19.71 -4.28 -18.90
N TRP A 627 19.42 -3.02 -19.25
CA TRP A 627 19.15 -2.52 -20.60
C TRP A 627 19.12 -1.00 -20.60
#